data_AF-A0AB38EMW9-F1
#
_entry.id   AF-A0AB38EMW9-F1
#
_cell.length_a   1.000
_cell.length_b   1.000
_cell.length_c   1.000
_cell.angle_alpha   90.00
_cell.angle_beta   90.00
_cell.angle_gamma   90.00
#
_symmetry.space_group_name_H-M   'P 1'
#
loop_
_entity.id
_entity.type
_entity.pdbx_description
1 polymer ?
#
loop_
_entity_poly.entity_id
_entity_poly.type
_entity_poly.pdbx_seq_one_letter_code
_entity_poly.pdbx_strand_id
1 'polypeptide(L)'
;MSNRKECIAAGIDPDVVERLRRRQERLLKEMAAAGVALFCGSASSLRPAHGDVMLILASINEGYTDGGCGAALVGADGLERGEDS
;
A
#
# COMPACT_ATOMS: atom_id res chain seq x y z
N MET A 1 -5.70 11.75 4.37
CA MET A 1 -4.74 12.86 4.52
C MET A 1 -3.40 12.25 4.88
N SER A 2 -2.29 12.78 4.36
CA SER A 2 -0.92 12.31 4.65
C SER A 2 -0.44 12.72 6.05
N ASN A 3 0.35 11.86 6.70
CA ASN A 3 1.01 12.18 7.96
C ASN A 3 2.23 13.07 7.69
N ARG A 4 2.04 14.39 7.81
CA ARG A 4 3.08 15.38 7.47
C ARG A 4 4.36 15.23 8.28
N LYS A 5 4.27 14.82 9.55
CA LYS A 5 5.45 14.66 10.41
C LYS A 5 6.34 13.52 9.92
N GLU A 6 5.77 12.37 9.60
CA GLU A 6 6.52 11.23 9.04
C GLU A 6 7.12 11.56 7.68
N CYS A 7 6.35 12.26 6.83
CA CYS A 7 6.85 12.67 5.52
C CYS A 7 8.11 13.54 5.67
N ILE A 8 8.07 14.53 6.57
CA ILE A 8 9.23 15.39 6.85
C ILE A 8 10.39 14.59 7.45
N ALA A 9 10.13 13.70 8.42
CA ALA A 9 11.15 12.86 9.04
C ALA A 9 11.85 11.92 8.03
N ALA A 10 11.10 11.42 7.04
CA ALA A 10 11.61 10.59 5.95
C ALA A 10 12.23 11.39 4.78
N GLY A 11 12.19 12.73 4.83
CA GLY A 11 12.69 13.59 3.74
C GLY A 11 11.83 13.55 2.47
N ILE A 12 10.55 13.23 2.59
CA ILE A 12 9.60 13.11 1.48
C ILE A 12 8.60 14.27 1.52
N ASP A 13 8.32 14.90 0.37
CA ASP A 13 7.31 15.95 0.26
C ASP A 13 5.90 15.41 0.60
N PRO A 14 5.23 15.94 1.65
CA PRO A 14 3.89 15.49 2.04
C PRO A 14 2.82 15.66 0.96
N ASP A 15 2.97 16.62 0.06
CA ASP A 15 2.00 16.88 -1.02
C ASP A 15 2.16 15.87 -2.16
N VAL A 16 3.39 15.37 -2.40
CA VAL A 16 3.64 14.22 -3.28
C VAL A 16 2.97 12.97 -2.72
N VAL A 17 3.13 12.70 -1.41
CA VAL A 17 2.51 11.55 -0.74
C VAL A 17 0.99 11.62 -0.82
N GLU A 18 0.38 12.78 -0.55
CA GLU A 18 -1.08 12.95 -0.62
C GLU A 18 -1.60 12.73 -2.05
N ARG A 19 -0.87 13.20 -3.07
CA ARG A 19 -1.22 12.97 -4.48
C ARG A 19 -1.17 11.49 -4.83
N LEU A 20 -0.12 10.77 -4.41
CA LEU A 20 0.02 9.33 -4.64
C LEU A 20 -1.08 8.54 -3.93
N ARG A 21 -1.36 8.86 -2.66
CA ARG A 21 -2.46 8.25 -1.87
C ARG A 21 -3.80 8.35 -2.61
N ARG A 22 -4.18 9.54 -3.08
CA ARG A 22 -5.46 9.75 -3.79
C ARG A 22 -5.54 8.95 -5.10
N ARG A 23 -4.45 8.88 -5.86
CA ARG A 23 -4.40 8.09 -7.09
C ARG A 23 -4.54 6.60 -6.80
N GLN A 24 -3.85 6.12 -5.76
CA GLN A 24 -3.93 4.73 -5.32
C GLN A 24 -5.35 4.37 -4.85
N GLU A 25 -6.00 5.22 -4.05
CA GLU A 25 -7.38 5.00 -3.60
C GLU A 25 -8.37 4.91 -4.77
N ARG A 26 -8.21 5.76 -5.78
CA ARG A 26 -9.04 5.70 -6.99
C ARG A 26 -8.84 4.38 -7.72
N LEU A 27 -7.58 3.97 -7.93
CA LEU A 27 -7.27 2.71 -8.58
C LEU A 27 -7.83 1.51 -7.80
N LEU A 28 -7.62 1.46 -6.49
CA LEU A 28 -8.15 0.39 -5.63
C LEU A 28 -9.68 0.34 -5.66
N LYS A 29 -10.36 1.48 -5.76
CA LYS A 29 -11.82 1.53 -5.94
C LYS A 29 -12.25 0.95 -7.29
N GLU A 30 -11.53 1.25 -8.38
CA GLU A 30 -11.77 0.69 -9.70
C GLU A 30 -11.55 -0.83 -9.70
N MET A 31 -10.48 -1.31 -9.07
CA MET A 31 -10.18 -2.73 -8.91
C MET A 31 -11.28 -3.46 -8.13
N ALA A 32 -11.74 -2.89 -7.02
CA ALA A 32 -12.83 -3.45 -6.22
C ALA A 32 -14.12 -3.56 -7.03
N ALA A 33 -14.46 -2.55 -7.84
CA ALA A 33 -15.61 -2.60 -8.74
C ALA A 33 -15.48 -3.69 -9.83
N ALA A 34 -14.24 -4.05 -10.20
CA ALA A 34 -13.94 -5.12 -11.14
C ALA A 34 -13.79 -6.51 -10.47
N GLY A 35 -13.93 -6.62 -9.14
CA GLY A 35 -13.72 -7.87 -8.41
C GLY A 35 -12.25 -8.33 -8.36
N VAL A 36 -11.31 -7.38 -8.46
CA VAL A 36 -9.87 -7.63 -8.44
C VAL A 36 -9.25 -7.04 -7.16
N ALA A 37 -8.30 -7.77 -6.58
CA ALA A 37 -7.50 -7.33 -5.45
C ALA A 37 -6.02 -7.22 -5.84
N LEU A 38 -5.33 -6.24 -5.24
CA LEU A 38 -3.87 -6.15 -5.27
C LEU A 38 -3.31 -7.01 -4.13
N PHE A 39 -2.51 -8.01 -4.47
CA PHE A 39 -1.75 -8.79 -3.50
C PHE A 39 -0.29 -8.33 -3.55
N CYS A 40 0.22 -7.82 -2.43
CA CYS A 40 1.61 -7.44 -2.23
C CYS A 40 2.24 -8.41 -1.22
N GLY A 41 3.48 -8.81 -1.46
CA GLY A 41 4.25 -9.74 -0.61
C GLY A 41 5.64 -9.89 -1.20
N SER A 42 6.21 -11.09 -1.22
CA SER A 42 7.49 -11.37 -1.92
C SER A 42 7.40 -11.14 -3.44
N ALA A 43 6.19 -11.18 -4.00
CA ALA A 43 5.88 -10.76 -5.35
C ALA A 43 4.52 -10.05 -5.37
N SER A 44 4.38 -9.08 -6.29
CA SER A 44 3.13 -8.35 -6.46
C SER A 44 2.32 -8.89 -7.62
N SER A 45 1.01 -9.06 -7.40
CA SER A 45 0.09 -9.63 -8.39
C SER A 45 -1.34 -9.12 -8.23
N LEU A 46 -2.07 -9.10 -9.33
CA LEU A 46 -3.52 -8.94 -9.34
C LEU A 46 -4.18 -10.31 -9.19
N ARG A 47 -5.19 -10.40 -8.31
CA ARG A 47 -5.89 -11.64 -7.99
C ARG A 47 -7.40 -11.41 -7.91
N PRO A 48 -8.24 -12.45 -8.00
CA PRO A 48 -9.65 -12.32 -7.68
C PRO A 48 -9.83 -11.81 -6.25
N ALA A 49 -10.71 -10.83 -6.03
CA ALA A 49 -11.04 -10.33 -4.70
C ALA A 49 -11.84 -11.35 -3.86
N HIS A 50 -12.49 -12.30 -4.52
CA HIS A 50 -13.29 -13.36 -3.93
C HIS A 50 -13.08 -14.68 -4.67
N GLY A 51 -13.32 -15.81 -4.00
CA GLY A 51 -13.17 -17.15 -4.59
C GLY A 51 -11.74 -17.67 -4.46
N ASP A 52 -11.21 -18.26 -5.53
CA ASP A 52 -9.87 -18.83 -5.53
C ASP A 52 -8.78 -17.75 -5.62
N VAL A 53 -8.31 -17.32 -4.44
CA VAL A 53 -7.27 -16.31 -4.27
C VAL A 53 -5.86 -16.80 -4.63
N MET A 54 -5.70 -18.06 -5.06
CA MET A 54 -4.44 -18.58 -5.61
C MET A 54 -4.27 -18.26 -7.10
N LEU A 55 -5.35 -17.85 -7.79
CA LEU A 55 -5.27 -17.45 -9.19
C LEU A 55 -4.54 -16.11 -9.33
N ILE A 56 -3.50 -16.11 -10.17
CA ILE A 56 -2.78 -14.90 -10.56
C ILE A 56 -3.36 -14.40 -11.87
N LEU A 57 -4.04 -13.25 -11.83
CA LEU A 57 -4.63 -12.60 -13.01
C LEU A 57 -3.56 -11.84 -13.81
N ALA A 58 -2.61 -11.23 -13.11
CA ALA A 58 -1.45 -10.57 -13.71
C ALA A 58 -0.32 -10.43 -12.67
N SER A 59 0.93 -10.59 -13.11
CA SER A 59 2.12 -10.23 -12.32
C SER A 59 2.42 -8.74 -12.45
N ILE A 60 2.87 -8.11 -11.37
CA ILE A 60 3.35 -6.73 -11.34
C ILE A 60 4.87 -6.76 -11.21
N ASN A 61 5.57 -6.37 -12.28
CA ASN A 61 7.02 -6.52 -12.39
C ASN A 61 7.80 -5.23 -12.04
N GLU A 62 7.10 -4.11 -11.80
CA GLU A 62 7.74 -2.81 -11.54
C GLU A 62 7.23 -2.21 -10.22
N GLY A 63 8.15 -1.54 -9.50
CA GLY A 63 7.86 -0.82 -8.27
C GLY A 63 8.44 -1.47 -7.01
N TYR A 64 8.32 -0.74 -5.90
CA TYR A 64 8.62 -1.25 -4.55
C TYR A 64 7.30 -1.45 -3.82
N THR A 65 7.00 -2.70 -3.48
CA THR A 65 5.75 -3.10 -2.82
C THR A 65 6.08 -3.98 -1.64
N ASP A 66 5.42 -3.70 -0.52
CA ASP A 66 5.46 -4.54 0.68
C ASP A 66 4.04 -5.02 0.97
N GLY A 67 3.92 -6.29 1.37
CA GLY A 67 2.66 -6.89 1.80
C GLY A 67 2.24 -6.43 3.20
N GLY A 68 3.22 -6.09 4.05
CA GLY A 68 3.02 -5.67 5.42
C GLY A 68 2.32 -6.71 6.32
N CYS A 69 2.33 -6.46 7.62
CA CYS A 69 1.54 -7.20 8.61
C CYS A 69 0.23 -6.47 8.99
N GLY A 70 0.08 -5.21 8.57
CA GLY A 70 -1.10 -4.36 8.85
C GLY A 70 -1.10 -3.68 10.22
N ALA A 71 -0.05 -3.84 11.02
CA ALA A 71 0.13 -3.18 12.31
C ALA A 71 1.06 -1.96 12.23
N ALA A 72 0.85 -1.01 13.15
CA ALA A 72 1.70 0.16 13.33
C ALA A 72 1.84 0.49 14.83
N LEU A 73 2.99 1.06 15.20
CA LEU A 73 3.33 1.45 16.57
C LEU A 73 3.84 2.89 16.59
N VAL A 74 3.52 3.63 17.65
CA VAL A 74 4.04 4.98 17.89
C VAL A 74 5.32 4.87 18.72
N GLY A 75 6.44 5.37 18.19
CA GLY A 75 7.74 5.37 18.85
C GLY A 75 7.87 6.45 19.92
N ALA A 76 8.97 6.40 20.69
CA ALA A 76 9.27 7.36 21.76
C ALA A 76 9.50 8.80 21.25
N ASP A 77 9.82 8.96 19.97
CA ASP A 77 9.92 10.25 19.27
C ASP A 77 8.57 10.77 18.75
N GLY A 78 7.49 10.04 19.02
CA GLY A 78 6.13 10.38 18.58
C GLY A 78 5.87 10.07 17.11
N LEU A 79 6.77 9.34 16.45
CA LEU A 79 6.62 8.94 15.05
C LEU A 79 5.93 7.57 14.92
N GLU A 80 5.04 7.45 13.95
CA GLU A 80 4.33 6.22 13.61
C GLU A 80 5.15 5.35 12.64
N ARG A 81 5.35 4.09 13.00
CA ARG A 81 6.10 3.11 12.20
C ARG A 81 5.26 1.87 11.98
N GLY A 82 5.35 1.28 10.79
CA GLY A 82 4.82 -0.07 10.56
C GLY A 82 5.54 -1.11 11.43
N GLU A 83 4.95 -2.29 11.61
CA GLU A 83 5.72 -3.43 12.16
C GLU A 83 6.92 -3.73 11.25
N ASP A 84 8.12 -3.73 11.82
CA ASP A 84 9.26 -4.42 11.23
C ASP A 84 8.97 -5.92 11.28
N SER A 85 9.08 -6.59 10.12
CA SER A 85 8.98 -8.06 10.03
C SER A 85 10.33 -8.71 10.28
#